data_AF-A0A2D8A5B4-F1
#
_entry.id   AF-A0A2D8A5B4-F1
#
_cell.length_a   1.000
_cell.length_b   1.000
_cell.length_c   1.000
_cell.angle_alpha   90.00
_cell.angle_beta   90.00
_cell.angle_gamma   90.00
#
_symmetry.space_group_name_H-M   'P 1'
#
loop_
_entity.id
_entity.type
_entity.pdbx_description
1 polymer ?
#
loop_
_entity_poly.entity_id
_entity_poly.type
_entity_poly.pdbx_seq_one_letter_code
_entity_poly.pdbx_strand_id
1 'polypeptide(L)'
;MARVDSLLWFMLGVAQLLIGSQVGSSGVLLELLSILLNVSGGSSLMLGLYFLIFLARHEKEFSEAYSKMEKTEFVRDGTGRIIDVADKTPRAVKAIWYSIPAFMTFLGLLAWLIG
;
A
#
# COMPACT_ATOMS: atom_id res chain seq x y z
N MET A 1 -9.48 2.14 -3.05
CA MET A 1 -8.77 0.91 -3.48
C MET A 1 -7.33 1.26 -3.83
N ALA A 2 -7.10 2.25 -4.71
CA ALA A 2 -5.76 2.75 -5.07
C ALA A 2 -4.73 2.96 -3.92
N ARG A 3 -5.13 3.42 -2.73
CA ARG A 3 -4.21 3.57 -1.57
C ARG A 3 -3.73 2.25 -0.96
N VAL A 4 -4.62 1.26 -0.91
CA VAL A 4 -4.31 -0.05 -0.31
C VAL A 4 -3.52 -0.87 -1.32
N ASP A 5 -3.90 -0.77 -2.60
CA ASP A 5 -3.24 -1.48 -3.69
C ASP A 5 -1.80 -0.99 -3.90
N SER A 6 -1.53 0.32 -3.78
CA SER A 6 -0.17 0.86 -3.90
C SER A 6 0.77 0.39 -2.80
N LEU A 7 0.28 0.30 -1.56
CA LEU A 7 1.04 -0.20 -0.43
C LEU A 7 1.27 -1.72 -0.55
N LEU A 8 0.30 -2.45 -1.10
CA LEU A 8 0.44 -3.88 -1.40
C LEU A 8 1.51 -4.13 -2.47
N TRP A 9 1.54 -3.34 -3.55
CA TRP A 9 2.58 -3.41 -4.59
C TRP A 9 3.97 -3.12 -4.03
N PHE A 10 4.08 -2.12 -3.16
CA PHE A 10 5.33 -1.79 -2.49
C PHE A 10 5.79 -2.93 -1.57
N MET A 11 4.89 -3.49 -0.75
CA MET A 11 5.17 -4.65 0.10
C MET A 11 5.60 -5.89 -0.68
N LEU A 12 4.92 -6.19 -1.79
CA LEU A 12 5.27 -7.32 -2.65
C LEU A 12 6.67 -7.16 -3.23
N GLY A 13 7.06 -5.95 -3.65
CA GLY A 13 8.41 -5.66 -4.12
C GLY A 13 9.46 -5.95 -3.05
N VAL A 14 9.24 -5.47 -1.83
CA VAL A 14 10.15 -5.73 -0.69
C VAL A 14 10.22 -7.22 -0.36
N ALA A 15 9.09 -7.93 -0.36
CA ALA A 15 9.05 -9.37 -0.11
C ALA A 15 9.80 -10.16 -1.20
N GLN A 16 9.65 -9.80 -2.47
CA GLN A 16 10.37 -10.43 -3.59
C GLN A 16 11.88 -10.22 -3.48
N LEU A 17 12.34 -9.02 -3.09
CA LEU A 17 13.75 -8.74 -2.85
C LEU A 17 14.32 -9.55 -1.68
N LEU A 18 13.58 -9.64 -0.56
CA LEU A 18 13.98 -10.46 0.58
C LEU A 18 14.12 -11.93 0.19
N ILE A 19 13.12 -12.49 -0.48
CA ILE A 19 13.18 -13.88 -0.93
C ILE A 19 14.32 -14.06 -1.92
N GLY A 20 14.43 -13.19 -2.92
CA GLY A 20 15.48 -13.23 -3.96
C GLY A 20 16.90 -13.17 -3.40
N SER A 21 17.13 -12.41 -2.33
CA SER A 21 18.43 -12.33 -1.63
C SER A 21 18.81 -13.63 -0.90
N GLN A 22 17.82 -14.42 -0.48
CA GLN A 22 18.01 -15.65 0.28
C GLN A 22 17.94 -16.91 -0.59
N VAL A 23 17.46 -16.80 -1.84
CA VAL A 23 17.52 -17.89 -2.81
C VAL A 23 18.99 -18.13 -3.17
N GLY A 24 19.58 -19.16 -2.56
CA GLY A 24 20.99 -19.52 -2.76
C GLY A 24 21.31 -19.94 -4.21
N SER A 25 22.59 -19.89 -4.57
CA SER A 25 23.10 -20.14 -5.93
C SER A 25 23.39 -21.61 -6.26
N SER A 26 22.81 -22.57 -5.53
CA SER A 26 23.11 -24.00 -5.69
C SER A 26 22.36 -24.64 -6.86
N GLY A 27 22.58 -24.11 -8.07
CA GLY A 27 22.04 -24.63 -9.33
C GLY A 27 21.51 -23.52 -10.26
N VAL A 28 21.61 -23.74 -11.57
CA VAL A 28 21.23 -22.77 -12.63
C VAL A 28 19.79 -22.27 -12.49
N LEU A 29 18.86 -23.13 -12.05
CA LEU A 29 17.45 -22.74 -11.86
C LEU A 29 17.26 -21.80 -10.66
N LEU A 30 17.99 -21.99 -9.56
CA LEU A 30 17.92 -21.12 -8.39
C LEU A 30 18.64 -19.79 -8.67
N GLU A 31 19.77 -19.87 -9.37
CA GLU A 31 20.33 -18.87 -10.29
C GLU A 31 19.31 -17.89 -10.86
N LEU A 32 18.59 -18.41 -11.85
CA LEU A 32 17.62 -17.68 -12.64
C LEU A 32 16.47 -17.15 -11.78
N LEU A 33 15.99 -17.93 -10.80
CA LEU A 33 14.92 -17.52 -9.91
C LEU A 33 15.33 -16.34 -9.03
N SER A 34 16.55 -16.35 -8.48
CA SER A 34 17.08 -15.23 -7.70
C SER A 34 17.14 -13.96 -8.55
N ILE A 35 17.64 -14.06 -9.78
CA ILE A 35 17.68 -12.92 -10.72
C ILE A 35 16.28 -12.40 -11.01
N LEU A 36 15.34 -13.28 -11.35
CA LEU A 36 13.96 -12.90 -11.67
C LEU A 36 13.28 -12.20 -10.49
N LEU A 37 13.42 -12.75 -9.27
CA LEU A 37 12.85 -12.17 -8.06
C LEU A 37 13.46 -10.80 -7.73
N ASN A 38 14.77 -10.64 -7.93
CA ASN A 38 15.43 -9.36 -7.69
C ASN A 38 14.99 -8.30 -8.70
N VAL A 39 14.93 -8.64 -9.99
CA VAL A 39 14.51 -7.72 -11.05
C VAL A 39 13.03 -7.38 -10.93
N SER A 40 12.15 -8.36 -10.71
CA SER A 40 10.72 -8.12 -10.54
C SER A 40 10.42 -7.40 -9.23
N GLY A 41 11.16 -7.73 -8.16
CA GLY A 41 11.03 -7.12 -6.85
C GLY A 41 11.41 -5.65 -6.87
N GLY A 42 12.55 -5.31 -7.45
CA GLY A 42 12.98 -3.92 -7.64
C GLY A 42 12.00 -3.11 -8.50
N SER A 43 11.47 -3.72 -9.56
CA SER A 43 10.48 -3.08 -10.44
C SER A 43 9.16 -2.81 -9.70
N SER A 44 8.66 -3.79 -8.95
CA SER A 44 7.43 -3.68 -8.16
C SER A 44 7.58 -2.66 -7.03
N LEU A 45 8.76 -2.61 -6.40
CA LEU A 45 9.10 -1.63 -5.38
C LEU A 45 9.06 -0.21 -5.96
N MET A 46 9.65 0.03 -7.13
CA MET A 46 9.60 1.34 -7.79
C MET A 46 8.20 1.76 -8.20
N LEU A 47 7.39 0.83 -8.74
CA LEU A 47 5.99 1.11 -9.05
C LEU A 47 5.20 1.45 -7.79
N GLY A 48 5.36 0.68 -6.71
CA GLY A 48 4.74 0.96 -5.42
C GLY A 48 5.13 2.34 -4.90
N LEU A 49 6.42 2.70 -4.96
CA LEU A 49 6.93 3.99 -4.53
C LEU A 49 6.37 5.15 -5.37
N TYR A 50 6.32 4.97 -6.70
CA TYR A 50 5.69 5.93 -7.60
C TYR A 50 4.22 6.18 -7.23
N PHE A 51 3.44 5.12 -7.01
CA PHE A 51 2.04 5.26 -6.62
C PHE A 51 1.86 5.88 -5.24
N LEU A 52 2.74 5.59 -4.29
CA LEU A 52 2.71 6.20 -2.96
C LEU A 52 2.99 7.71 -3.03
N ILE A 53 3.99 8.14 -3.80
CA ILE A 53 4.30 9.55 -4.03
C ILE A 53 3.15 10.25 -4.78
N PHE A 54 2.64 9.61 -5.83
CA PHE A 54 1.51 10.12 -6.61
C PHE A 54 0.29 10.32 -5.71
N LEU A 55 -0.02 9.33 -4.88
CA LEU A 55 -1.12 9.41 -3.95
C LEU A 55 -0.94 10.51 -2.90
N ALA A 56 0.26 10.67 -2.36
CA ALA A 56 0.56 11.74 -1.42
C ALA A 56 0.40 13.13 -2.06
N ARG A 57 0.75 13.25 -3.35
CA ARG A 57 0.58 14.50 -4.11
C ARG A 57 -0.88 14.83 -4.39
N HIS A 58 -1.71 13.82 -4.65
CA HIS A 58 -3.11 13.97 -5.04
C HIS A 58 -4.10 13.63 -3.91
N GLU A 59 -3.65 13.70 -2.64
CA GLU A 59 -4.44 13.23 -1.49
C GLU A 59 -5.84 13.86 -1.41
N LYS A 60 -5.94 15.17 -1.69
CA LYS A 60 -7.20 15.93 -1.63
C LYS A 60 -8.24 15.41 -2.62
N GLU A 61 -7.82 15.22 -3.88
CA GLU A 61 -8.67 14.70 -4.96
C GLU A 61 -9.15 13.28 -4.64
N PHE A 62 -8.28 12.44 -4.07
CA PHE A 62 -8.62 11.08 -3.61
C PHE A 62 -9.35 11.03 -2.27
N SER A 63 -9.43 12.11 -1.51
CA SER A 63 -10.23 12.18 -0.29
C SER A 63 -11.69 12.44 -0.63
N GLU A 64 -11.93 13.38 -1.54
CA GLU A 64 -13.26 13.79 -1.97
C GLU A 64 -13.92 12.79 -2.92
N ALA A 65 -13.19 12.27 -3.91
CA ALA A 65 -13.75 11.32 -4.89
C ALA A 65 -14.07 9.93 -4.31
N TYR A 66 -13.54 9.60 -3.12
CA TYR A 66 -13.53 8.25 -2.59
C TYR A 66 -14.30 8.08 -1.27
N SER A 67 -15.13 9.08 -0.92
CA SER A 67 -16.16 8.93 0.11
C SER A 67 -17.10 7.80 -0.32
N LYS A 68 -16.81 6.57 0.13
CA LYS A 68 -17.56 5.37 -0.21
C LYS A 68 -19.00 5.57 0.24
N MET A 69 -19.94 5.66 -0.72
CA MET A 69 -21.37 5.85 -0.46
C MET A 69 -21.99 4.81 0.51
N GLU A 70 -21.28 3.70 0.73
CA GLU A 70 -21.65 2.61 1.64
C GLU A 70 -21.50 2.96 3.14
N LYS A 71 -20.62 3.90 3.51
CA LYS A 71 -20.39 4.34 4.90
C LYS A 71 -20.67 5.81 5.15
N THR A 72 -21.31 6.44 4.19
CA THR A 72 -21.71 7.83 4.26
C THR A 72 -23.12 7.96 4.79
N GLU A 73 -23.29 8.76 5.84
CA GLU A 73 -24.60 9.17 6.28
C GLU A 73 -24.95 10.53 5.65
N PHE A 74 -26.15 10.63 5.08
CA PHE A 74 -26.68 11.92 4.67
C PHE A 74 -27.00 12.73 5.92
N VAL A 75 -26.15 13.71 6.23
CA VAL A 75 -26.45 14.71 7.25
C VAL A 75 -27.61 15.53 6.71
N ARG A 76 -28.71 15.58 7.46
CA ARG A 76 -29.92 16.33 7.08
C ARG A 76 -30.16 17.47 8.05
N ASP A 77 -30.59 18.60 7.52
CA ASP A 77 -31.04 19.77 8.28
C ASP A 77 -32.41 19.49 8.91
N GLY A 78 -32.84 20.33 9.87
CA GLY A 78 -34.15 20.26 10.52
C GLY A 78 -35.35 20.36 9.57
N THR A 79 -35.13 20.80 8.33
CA THR A 79 -36.10 20.85 7.23
C THR A 79 -36.13 19.56 6.38
N GLY A 80 -35.27 18.59 6.66
CA GLY A 80 -35.14 17.33 5.92
C GLY A 80 -34.25 17.41 4.66
N ARG A 81 -33.66 18.57 4.35
CA ARG A 81 -32.69 18.72 3.25
C ARG A 81 -31.33 18.14 3.61
N ILE A 82 -30.68 17.49 2.63
CA ILE A 82 -29.33 16.95 2.78
C ILE A 82 -28.32 18.11 2.73
N ILE A 83 -27.52 18.25 3.77
CA ILE A 83 -26.50 19.32 3.92
C ILE A 83 -25.09 18.79 3.67
N ASP A 84 -24.81 17.54 4.06
CA ASP A 84 -23.48 16.95 3.91
C ASP A 84 -23.57 15.41 3.87
N VAL A 85 -22.49 14.77 3.45
CA VAL A 85 -22.35 13.32 3.31
C VAL A 85 -21.12 12.90 4.11
N ALA A 86 -21.32 12.53 5.38
CA ALA A 86 -20.22 12.29 6.32
C ALA A 86 -19.84 10.81 6.42
N ASP A 87 -18.55 10.48 6.25
CA ASP A 87 -18.00 9.14 6.47
C ASP A 87 -17.87 8.85 7.98
N LYS A 88 -18.58 7.85 8.49
CA LYS A 88 -18.55 7.45 9.91
C LYS A 88 -17.47 6.43 10.25
N THR A 89 -16.59 6.05 9.31
CA THR A 89 -15.52 5.09 9.60
C THR A 89 -14.60 5.63 10.71
N PRO A 90 -14.41 4.91 11.83
CA PRO A 90 -13.54 5.37 12.91
C PRO A 90 -12.12 5.59 12.40
N ARG A 91 -11.59 6.81 12.58
CA ARG A 91 -10.23 7.17 12.15
C ARG A 91 -9.17 6.24 12.71
N ALA A 92 -9.36 5.77 13.95
CA ALA A 92 -8.46 4.81 14.60
C ALA A 92 -8.38 3.47 13.86
N VAL A 93 -9.52 2.91 13.43
CA VAL A 93 -9.55 1.65 12.67
C VAL A 93 -8.83 1.84 11.34
N LYS A 94 -9.09 2.96 10.65
CA LYS A 94 -8.42 3.30 9.39
C LYS A 94 -6.90 3.38 9.59
N ALA A 95 -6.44 4.04 10.65
CA ALA A 95 -5.02 4.18 10.96
C ALA A 95 -4.32 2.84 11.22
N ILE A 96 -4.94 1.94 12.01
CA ILE A 96 -4.39 0.62 12.33
C ILE A 96 -4.16 -0.23 11.08
N TRP A 97 -5.13 -0.22 10.15
CA TRP A 97 -5.04 -0.97 8.90
C TRP A 97 -3.90 -0.52 7.97
N TYR A 98 -3.41 0.72 8.12
CA TYR A 98 -2.26 1.23 7.36
C TYR A 98 -0.94 1.13 8.13
N SER A 99 -0.98 1.30 9.45
CA SER A 99 0.24 1.30 10.26
C SER A 99 0.88 -0.08 10.33
N ILE A 100 0.08 -1.16 10.44
CA ILE A 100 0.61 -2.52 10.51
C ILE A 100 1.38 -2.89 9.23
N PRO A 101 0.79 -2.78 8.02
CA PRO A 101 1.51 -3.08 6.78
C PRO A 101 2.73 -2.18 6.56
N ALA A 102 2.62 -0.88 6.84
CA ALA A 102 3.73 0.06 6.72
C ALA A 102 4.90 -0.32 7.63
N PHE A 103 4.62 -0.68 8.89
CA PHE A 103 5.62 -1.10 9.85
C PHE A 103 6.29 -2.42 9.44
N MET A 104 5.52 -3.42 8.99
CA MET A 104 6.08 -4.67 8.45
C MET A 104 6.97 -4.42 7.24
N THR A 105 6.56 -3.51 6.34
CA THR A 105 7.38 -3.15 5.17
C THR A 105 8.68 -2.51 5.58
N PHE A 106 8.64 -1.61 6.56
CA PHE A 106 9.82 -0.96 7.09
C PHE A 106 10.80 -1.96 7.70
N LEU A 107 10.31 -2.91 8.50
CA LEU A 107 11.12 -4.02 9.02
C LEU A 107 11.72 -4.88 7.90
N GLY A 108 10.95 -5.16 6.85
CA GLY A 108 11.42 -5.90 5.68
C GLY A 108 12.53 -5.18 4.93
N LEU A 109 12.42 -3.86 4.74
CA LEU A 109 13.47 -3.04 4.16
C LEU A 109 14.74 -3.02 5.01
N LEU A 110 14.60 -2.93 6.33
CA LEU A 110 15.75 -3.03 7.24
C LEU A 110 16.43 -4.40 7.15
N ALA A 111 15.65 -5.48 7.14
CA ALA A 111 16.17 -6.83 6.99
C ALA A 111 16.91 -7.00 5.65
N TRP A 112 16.38 -6.43 4.57
CA TRP A 112 17.03 -6.45 3.25
C TRP A 112 18.30 -5.58 3.19
N LEU A 113 18.35 -4.47 3.93
CA LEU A 113 19.51 -3.59 3.97
C LEU A 113 20.68 -4.18 4.79
N ILE A 114 20.36 -4.95 5.83
CA ILE A 114 21.36 -5.54 6.76
C ILE A 114 21.84 -6.92 6.28
N GLY A 115 20.96 -7.68 5.62
CA GLY A 115 21.25 -9.01 5.07
C GLY A 115 22.04 -8.97 3.77
#